data_AF-A0A9K3CZJ2-F1
#
_entry.id   AF-A0A9K3CZJ2-F1
#
_cell.length_a   1.000
_cell.length_b   1.000
_cell.length_c   1.000
_cell.angle_alpha   90.00
_cell.angle_beta   90.00
_cell.angle_gamma   90.00
#
_symmetry.space_group_name_H-M   'P 1'
#
loop_
_entity.id
_entity.type
_entity.pdbx_description
1 polymer ?
#
loop_
_entity_poly.entity_id
_entity_poly.type
_entity_poly.pdbx_seq_one_letter_code
_entity_poly.pdbx_strand_id
1 'polypeptide(L)'
;MYTRTLLIVTALLAFAACMSLPYPELEEGVEGELQDIPCQWDHNLSHCMGTCYKGQYCVEVQPKTCQCANCAYDYNMNTCIGQCSHGMHCGFIMGASNTTCGCAGCSWTTSRRDQCQGDCQGAMMCQQLGFNTLCQCANEQCSYDYASQKCQGKCAVHSQGCKEYGPGHCGCA
;
A
#
# COMPACT_ATOMS: atom_id res chain seq x y z
N MET A 1 -28.26 47.01 4.78
CA MET A 1 -27.24 46.09 5.35
C MET A 1 -27.83 44.95 6.20
N TYR A 2 -29.15 44.74 6.25
CA TYR A 2 -29.78 43.69 7.08
C TYR A 2 -30.15 42.39 6.32
N THR A 3 -30.06 42.36 5.00
CA THR A 3 -30.50 41.21 4.17
C THR A 3 -29.45 40.10 4.03
N ARG A 4 -28.16 40.39 4.22
CA ARG A 4 -27.09 39.38 4.11
C ARG A 4 -26.96 38.49 5.36
N THR A 5 -27.22 39.03 6.55
CA THR A 5 -27.13 38.26 7.80
C THR A 5 -28.25 37.23 7.92
N LEU A 6 -29.44 37.53 7.39
CA LEU A 6 -30.59 36.63 7.44
C LEU A 6 -30.37 35.36 6.60
N LEU A 7 -29.67 35.47 5.45
CA LEU A 7 -29.37 34.33 4.56
C LEU A 7 -28.36 33.34 5.15
N ILE A 8 -27.42 33.82 5.97
CA ILE A 8 -26.40 32.96 6.60
C ILE A 8 -27.03 32.14 7.74
N VAL A 9 -27.94 32.74 8.50
CA VAL A 9 -28.60 32.07 9.63
C VAL A 9 -29.57 30.98 9.14
N THR A 10 -30.30 31.22 8.04
CA THR A 10 -31.19 30.18 7.46
C THR A 10 -30.41 29.02 6.84
N ALA A 11 -29.25 29.27 6.23
CA ALA A 11 -28.40 28.21 5.70
C ALA A 11 -27.81 27.31 6.82
N LEU A 12 -27.41 27.89 7.96
CA LEU A 12 -26.88 27.12 9.09
C LEU A 12 -27.95 26.25 9.78
N LEU A 13 -29.18 26.74 9.87
CA LEU A 13 -30.30 25.97 10.44
C LEU A 13 -30.71 24.79 9.54
N ALA A 14 -30.59 24.92 8.21
CA ALA A 14 -30.85 23.82 7.29
C ALA A 14 -29.81 22.69 7.41
N PHE A 15 -28.53 23.02 7.63
CA PHE A 15 -27.48 22.02 7.82
C PHE A 15 -27.61 21.25 9.14
N ALA A 16 -28.07 21.89 10.21
CA ALA A 16 -28.28 21.22 11.49
C ALA A 16 -29.40 20.18 11.44
N ALA A 17 -30.44 20.40 10.64
CA ALA A 17 -31.56 19.46 10.51
C ALA A 17 -31.21 18.18 9.73
N CYS A 18 -30.24 18.22 8.82
CA CYS A 18 -29.79 17.03 8.09
C CYS A 18 -28.93 16.07 8.93
N MET A 19 -28.31 16.54 10.02
CA MET A 19 -27.46 15.69 10.89
C MET A 19 -28.25 14.88 11.93
N SER A 20 -29.56 15.12 12.05
CA SER A 20 -30.45 14.44 13.00
C SER A 20 -31.32 13.36 12.38
N LEU A 21 -31.07 12.98 11.12
CA LEU A 21 -31.70 11.77 10.58
C LEU A 21 -31.08 10.55 11.27
N PRO A 22 -31.89 9.66 11.87
CA PRO A 22 -31.38 8.40 12.40
C PRO A 22 -30.69 7.68 11.24
N TYR A 23 -29.41 7.36 11.42
CA TYR A 23 -28.71 6.47 10.51
C TYR A 23 -29.55 5.19 10.39
N PRO A 24 -29.91 4.74 9.17
CA PRO A 24 -30.52 3.43 9.04
C PRO A 24 -29.57 2.44 9.69
N GLU A 25 -30.07 1.70 10.68
CA GLU A 25 -29.36 0.56 11.23
C GLU A 25 -29.02 -0.34 10.04
N LEU A 26 -27.73 -0.47 9.74
CA LEU A 26 -27.25 -1.46 8.79
C LEU A 26 -27.71 -2.80 9.34
N GLU A 27 -28.75 -3.38 8.74
CA GLU A 27 -29.18 -4.74 9.04
C GLU A 27 -27.94 -5.63 8.94
N GLU A 28 -27.63 -6.34 10.04
CA GLU A 28 -26.54 -7.31 10.07
C GLU A 28 -26.74 -8.26 8.89
N GLY A 29 -25.89 -8.07 7.87
CA GLY A 29 -25.96 -8.80 6.63
C GLY A 29 -25.91 -10.29 6.95
N VAL A 30 -26.90 -11.01 6.42
CA VAL A 30 -26.94 -12.47 6.37
C VAL A 30 -25.53 -13.00 6.15
N GLU A 31 -25.01 -13.79 7.09
CA GLU A 31 -23.77 -14.54 6.96
C GLU A 31 -23.95 -15.52 5.80
N GLY A 32 -23.81 -15.03 4.57
CA GLY A 32 -23.77 -15.84 3.39
C GLY A 32 -22.55 -16.73 3.52
N GLU A 33 -22.78 -18.05 3.54
CA GLU A 33 -21.74 -19.06 3.47
C GLU A 33 -20.82 -18.68 2.30
N LEU A 34 -19.58 -18.27 2.61
CA LEU A 34 -18.64 -17.80 1.61
C LEU A 34 -18.32 -18.99 0.70
N GLN A 35 -18.95 -19.03 -0.47
CA GLN A 35 -18.77 -20.13 -1.41
C GLN A 35 -17.31 -20.18 -1.84
N ASP A 36 -16.63 -21.30 -1.60
CA ASP A 36 -15.24 -21.51 -2.00
C ASP A 36 -15.16 -21.57 -3.53
N ILE A 37 -14.79 -20.45 -4.15
CA ILE A 37 -14.56 -20.35 -5.60
C ILE A 37 -13.11 -20.75 -5.86
N PRO A 38 -12.80 -21.79 -6.63
CA PRO A 38 -11.41 -22.16 -6.91
C PRO A 38 -10.67 -21.02 -7.61
N CYS A 39 -9.37 -20.85 -7.30
CA CYS A 39 -8.52 -19.88 -7.97
C CYS A 39 -8.49 -20.11 -9.49
N GLN A 40 -9.07 -19.17 -10.25
CA GLN A 40 -9.23 -19.24 -11.69
C GLN A 40 -9.25 -17.85 -12.32
N TRP A 41 -9.10 -17.82 -13.64
CA TRP A 41 -9.14 -16.57 -14.40
C TRP A 41 -10.59 -16.09 -14.56
N ASP A 42 -10.88 -14.87 -14.10
CA ASP A 42 -12.16 -14.22 -14.37
C ASP A 42 -12.10 -13.46 -15.71
N HIS A 43 -12.88 -13.91 -16.69
CA HIS A 43 -12.92 -13.31 -18.02
C HIS A 43 -13.57 -11.92 -18.06
N ASN A 44 -14.47 -11.61 -17.12
CA ASN A 44 -15.19 -10.34 -17.08
C ASN A 44 -14.33 -9.25 -16.44
N LEU A 45 -13.62 -9.60 -15.36
CA LEU A 45 -12.79 -8.66 -14.62
C LEU A 45 -11.31 -8.68 -15.04
N SER A 46 -10.93 -9.61 -15.93
CA SER A 46 -9.58 -9.77 -16.46
C SER A 46 -8.50 -9.88 -15.38
N HIS A 47 -8.77 -10.67 -14.33
CA HIS A 47 -7.79 -10.99 -13.29
C HIS A 47 -8.10 -12.35 -12.64
N CYS A 48 -7.13 -12.85 -11.88
CA CYS A 48 -7.30 -14.08 -11.12
C CYS A 48 -8.19 -13.87 -9.89
N MET A 49 -9.21 -14.71 -9.72
CA MET A 49 -10.15 -14.67 -8.60
C MET A 49 -10.34 -16.05 -8.00
N GLY A 50 -10.68 -16.08 -6.72
CA GLY A 50 -11.02 -17.30 -5.99
C GLY A 50 -10.37 -17.33 -4.61
N THR A 51 -10.68 -18.39 -3.87
CA THR A 51 -10.10 -18.70 -2.57
C THR A 51 -8.90 -19.63 -2.75
N CYS A 52 -7.89 -19.39 -1.91
CA CYS A 52 -6.72 -20.25 -1.78
C CYS A 52 -6.61 -20.70 -0.31
N TYR A 53 -5.76 -21.69 -0.03
CA TYR A 53 -5.47 -22.07 1.34
C TYR A 53 -4.94 -20.88 2.15
N LYS A 54 -5.13 -20.93 3.48
CA LYS A 54 -4.73 -19.85 4.39
C LYS A 54 -3.29 -19.39 4.13
N GLY A 55 -3.12 -18.10 3.82
CA GLY A 55 -1.82 -17.47 3.56
C GLY A 55 -1.40 -17.43 2.08
N GLN A 56 -2.24 -17.92 1.16
CA GLN A 56 -2.02 -17.86 -0.27
C GLN A 56 -2.94 -16.86 -0.96
N TYR A 57 -2.48 -16.36 -2.10
CA TYR A 57 -3.21 -15.46 -2.98
C TYR A 57 -3.41 -16.12 -4.33
N CYS A 58 -4.59 -15.89 -4.91
CA CYS A 58 -4.84 -16.26 -6.29
C CYS A 58 -4.19 -15.21 -7.20
N VAL A 59 -3.11 -15.60 -7.88
CA VAL A 59 -2.29 -14.68 -8.67
C VAL A 59 -2.13 -15.16 -10.09
N GLU A 60 -1.98 -14.23 -11.03
CA GLU A 60 -1.69 -14.56 -12.42
C GLU A 60 -0.19 -14.83 -12.60
N VAL A 61 0.20 -16.11 -12.69
CA VAL A 61 1.62 -16.52 -12.82
C VAL A 61 2.13 -16.58 -14.26
N GLN A 62 1.20 -16.59 -15.23
CA GLN A 62 1.41 -16.45 -16.67
C GLN A 62 0.13 -15.87 -17.28
N PRO A 63 0.16 -15.29 -18.50
CA PRO A 63 -1.04 -14.75 -19.13
C PRO A 63 -2.23 -15.71 -19.06
N LYS A 64 -3.30 -15.28 -18.37
CA LYS A 64 -4.56 -15.99 -18.12
C LYS A 64 -4.43 -17.30 -17.35
N THR A 65 -3.34 -17.49 -16.61
CA THR A 65 -3.06 -18.69 -15.82
C THR A 65 -2.95 -18.32 -14.36
N CYS A 66 -3.90 -18.80 -13.56
CA CYS A 66 -4.01 -18.49 -12.14
C CYS A 66 -3.45 -19.63 -11.28
N GLN A 67 -2.76 -19.26 -10.20
CA GLN A 67 -2.25 -20.21 -9.23
C GLN A 67 -2.31 -19.62 -7.83
N CYS A 68 -2.55 -20.47 -6.84
CA CYS A 68 -2.39 -20.12 -5.44
C CYS A 68 -0.90 -20.08 -5.07
N ALA A 69 -0.41 -18.93 -4.63
CA ALA A 69 0.97 -18.75 -4.21
C ALA A 69 1.06 -17.92 -2.92
N ASN A 70 2.07 -18.20 -2.10
CA ASN A 70 2.35 -17.38 -0.91
C ASN A 70 2.96 -16.03 -1.31
N CYS A 71 3.82 -16.02 -2.33
CA CYS A 71 4.42 -14.82 -2.88
C CYS A 71 4.83 -15.07 -4.32
N ALA A 72 4.29 -14.28 -5.25
CA ALA A 72 4.54 -14.44 -6.66
C ALA A 72 4.31 -13.12 -7.41
N TYR A 73 4.83 -13.07 -8.63
CA TYR A 73 4.63 -11.95 -9.52
C TYR A 73 3.27 -12.09 -10.20
N ASP A 74 2.44 -11.06 -10.06
CA ASP A 74 1.16 -10.97 -10.76
C ASP A 74 1.36 -10.21 -12.07
N TYR A 75 1.15 -10.89 -13.20
CA TYR A 75 1.39 -10.31 -14.53
C TYR A 75 0.40 -9.19 -14.89
N ASN A 76 -0.84 -9.27 -14.43
CA ASN A 76 -1.86 -8.24 -14.65
C ASN A 76 -1.53 -6.96 -13.88
N MET A 77 -1.14 -7.09 -12.61
CA MET A 77 -0.83 -5.95 -11.75
C MET A 77 0.62 -5.47 -11.85
N ASN A 78 1.51 -6.24 -12.49
CA ASN A 78 2.92 -5.91 -12.66
C ASN A 78 3.64 -5.63 -11.32
N THR A 79 3.27 -6.43 -10.30
CA THR A 79 3.69 -6.26 -8.91
C THR A 79 3.82 -7.62 -8.22
N CYS A 80 4.59 -7.68 -7.15
CA CYS A 80 4.65 -8.87 -6.31
C CYS A 80 3.46 -8.88 -5.34
N ILE A 81 2.71 -9.98 -5.30
CA ILE A 81 1.55 -10.14 -4.41
C ILE A 81 1.73 -11.41 -3.59
N GLY A 82 1.43 -11.30 -2.30
CA GLY A 82 1.54 -12.43 -1.41
C GLY A 82 1.53 -12.06 0.06
N GLN A 83 1.50 -13.09 0.89
CA GLN A 83 1.72 -13.00 2.32
C GLN A 83 2.95 -13.82 2.69
N CYS A 84 3.82 -13.16 3.43
CA CYS A 84 5.01 -13.76 4.00
C CYS A 84 4.85 -13.92 5.51
N SER A 85 5.77 -14.65 6.15
CA SER A 85 5.80 -14.72 7.60
C SER A 85 6.08 -13.35 8.22
N HIS A 86 5.79 -13.22 9.51
CA HIS A 86 5.93 -11.96 10.25
C HIS A 86 7.28 -11.27 10.02
N GLY A 87 7.25 -9.97 9.75
CA GLY A 87 8.44 -9.15 9.44
C GLY A 87 9.00 -9.30 8.03
N MET A 88 8.29 -10.01 7.14
CA MET A 88 8.61 -10.08 5.71
C MET A 88 7.42 -9.64 4.87
N HIS A 89 7.71 -9.15 3.67
CA HIS A 89 6.72 -8.81 2.65
C HIS A 89 7.07 -9.51 1.35
N CYS A 90 6.07 -9.70 0.49
CA CYS A 90 6.28 -10.21 -0.85
C CYS A 90 6.78 -9.08 -1.75
N GLY A 91 7.96 -9.23 -2.33
CA GLY A 91 8.54 -8.25 -3.24
C GLY A 91 9.63 -8.86 -4.11
N PHE A 92 10.24 -8.05 -4.98
CA PHE A 92 11.21 -8.58 -5.95
C PHE A 92 12.48 -9.08 -5.27
N ILE A 93 12.87 -10.32 -5.55
CA ILE A 93 14.14 -10.86 -5.06
C ILE A 93 15.27 -10.23 -5.87
N MET A 94 16.22 -9.63 -5.16
CA MET A 94 17.38 -8.98 -5.76
C MET A 94 18.24 -9.99 -6.53
N GLY A 95 18.70 -9.62 -7.72
CA GLY A 95 19.55 -10.46 -8.57
C GLY A 95 18.78 -11.49 -9.41
N ALA A 96 17.47 -11.60 -9.25
CA ALA A 96 16.61 -12.39 -10.12
C ALA A 96 15.94 -11.52 -11.21
N SER A 97 15.15 -12.13 -12.10
CA SER A 97 14.43 -11.40 -13.16
C SER A 97 13.46 -10.37 -12.58
N ASN A 98 13.01 -9.41 -13.41
CA ASN A 98 11.95 -8.44 -13.06
C ASN A 98 10.57 -9.08 -12.84
N THR A 99 10.50 -10.40 -12.73
CA THR A 99 9.29 -11.21 -12.53
C THR A 99 9.48 -12.24 -11.42
N THR A 100 10.60 -12.20 -10.71
CA THR A 100 10.86 -13.12 -9.59
C THR A 100 10.55 -12.42 -8.27
N CYS A 101 9.55 -12.92 -7.58
CA CYS A 101 9.15 -12.44 -6.26
C CYS A 101 9.56 -13.41 -5.16
N GLY A 102 9.74 -12.89 -3.95
CA GLY A 102 10.01 -13.67 -2.76
C GLY A 102 9.77 -12.87 -1.50
N CYS A 103 9.84 -13.57 -0.38
CA CYS A 103 9.70 -12.95 0.93
C CYS A 103 11.01 -12.30 1.34
N ALA A 104 10.97 -10.97 1.55
CA ALA A 104 12.12 -10.18 1.96
C ALA A 104 11.74 -9.26 3.12
N GLY A 105 12.73 -8.83 3.91
CA GLY A 105 12.53 -7.80 4.93
C GLY A 105 12.34 -6.41 4.30
N CYS A 106 13.08 -6.11 3.22
CA CYS A 106 12.99 -4.87 2.47
C CYS A 106 13.28 -5.14 0.98
N SER A 107 12.37 -4.75 0.08
CA SER A 107 12.53 -4.99 -1.37
C SER A 107 11.65 -4.07 -2.20
N TRP A 108 11.72 -4.23 -3.52
CA TRP A 108 10.88 -3.50 -4.47
C TRP A 108 9.47 -4.07 -4.49
N THR A 109 8.47 -3.21 -4.55
CA THR A 109 7.07 -3.63 -4.70
C THR A 109 6.67 -3.81 -6.16
N THR A 110 7.15 -2.93 -7.04
CA THR A 110 6.80 -2.89 -8.46
C THR A 110 8.00 -3.19 -9.35
N SER A 111 7.74 -3.69 -10.57
CA SER A 111 8.80 -3.92 -11.55
C SER A 111 9.45 -2.62 -12.05
N ARG A 112 8.76 -1.48 -11.85
CA ARG A 112 9.28 -0.13 -12.15
C ARG A 112 10.32 0.34 -11.13
N ARG A 113 10.39 -0.32 -9.96
CA ARG A 113 11.32 0.02 -8.88
C ARG A 113 11.19 1.48 -8.44
N ASP A 114 9.94 1.93 -8.34
CA ASP A 114 9.55 3.28 -7.90
C ASP A 114 9.12 3.30 -6.41
N GLN A 115 9.09 2.14 -5.76
CA GLN A 115 8.75 2.06 -4.34
C GLN A 115 9.45 0.88 -3.66
N CYS A 116 10.12 1.21 -2.55
CA CYS A 116 10.58 0.23 -1.57
C CYS A 116 9.48 -0.03 -0.53
N GLN A 117 9.31 -1.28 -0.14
CA GLN A 117 8.44 -1.67 0.96
C GLN A 117 9.14 -2.71 1.83
N GLY A 118 8.81 -2.73 3.10
CA GLY A 118 9.25 -3.78 3.99
C GLY A 118 9.22 -3.41 5.46
N ASP A 119 9.24 -4.46 6.28
CA ASP A 119 9.35 -4.35 7.73
C ASP A 119 10.83 -4.47 8.11
N CYS A 120 11.42 -3.32 8.46
CA CYS A 120 12.76 -3.27 8.99
C CYS A 120 12.73 -3.36 10.53
N GLN A 121 13.71 -4.03 11.11
CA GLN A 121 13.79 -4.17 12.57
C GLN A 121 14.02 -2.80 13.25
N GLY A 122 13.37 -2.57 14.39
CA GLY A 122 13.55 -1.35 15.19
C GLY A 122 12.93 -0.10 14.56
N ALA A 123 13.71 0.99 14.51
CA ALA A 123 13.28 2.28 13.95
C ALA A 123 13.69 2.47 12.48
N MET A 124 14.20 1.41 11.84
CA MET A 124 14.65 1.45 10.45
C MET A 124 13.47 1.52 9.48
N MET A 125 13.72 2.04 8.28
CA MET A 125 12.76 2.08 7.18
C MET A 125 13.36 1.43 5.94
N CYS A 126 12.50 0.83 5.12
CA CYS A 126 12.90 0.28 3.84
C CYS A 126 12.91 1.37 2.77
N GLN A 127 14.08 1.68 2.22
CA GLN A 127 14.25 2.78 1.26
C GLN A 127 15.43 2.55 0.31
N GLN A 128 15.45 3.27 -0.81
CA GLN A 128 16.56 3.31 -1.75
C GLN A 128 17.45 4.52 -1.46
N LEU A 129 18.67 4.30 -0.96
CA LEU A 129 19.60 5.39 -0.60
C LEU A 129 20.38 5.99 -1.78
N GLY A 130 20.23 5.48 -3.00
CA GLY A 130 20.89 6.04 -4.18
C GLY A 130 20.23 5.62 -5.50
N PHE A 131 20.43 6.41 -6.55
CA PHE A 131 19.73 6.30 -7.85
C PHE A 131 19.81 4.93 -8.57
N ASN A 132 20.71 4.03 -8.15
CA ASN A 132 20.79 2.65 -8.64
C ASN A 132 21.10 1.65 -7.52
N THR A 133 20.83 2.02 -6.27
CA THR A 133 20.99 1.09 -5.15
C THR A 133 19.74 0.24 -5.00
N LEU A 134 19.87 -0.84 -4.24
CA LEU A 134 18.74 -1.68 -3.88
C LEU A 134 17.98 -1.05 -2.70
N CYS A 135 16.74 -1.48 -2.48
CA CYS A 135 16.03 -1.18 -1.25
C CYS A 135 16.77 -1.83 -0.08
N GLN A 136 17.00 -1.06 0.98
CA GLN A 136 17.63 -1.56 2.18
C GLN A 136 17.01 -0.94 3.42
N CYS A 137 17.13 -1.65 4.54
CA CYS A 137 16.78 -1.12 5.84
C CYS A 137 17.83 -0.11 6.28
N ALA A 138 17.41 1.13 6.47
CA ALA A 138 18.29 2.20 6.90
C ALA A 138 17.72 2.91 8.12
N ASN A 139 18.60 3.29 9.04
CA ASN A 139 18.28 3.93 10.33
C ASN A 139 18.41 5.46 10.28
N GLU A 140 18.22 6.04 9.10
CA GLU A 140 18.38 7.49 8.94
C GLU A 140 17.13 8.20 9.43
N GLN A 141 17.32 9.18 10.32
CA GLN A 141 16.22 9.98 10.89
C GLN A 141 15.46 10.74 9.80
N CYS A 142 16.14 11.10 8.71
CA CYS A 142 15.57 11.75 7.54
C CYS A 142 16.51 11.61 6.35
N SER A 143 16.05 10.93 5.30
CA SER A 143 16.84 10.55 4.13
C SER A 143 16.01 10.59 2.87
N TYR A 144 16.68 10.78 1.73
CA TYR A 144 16.00 10.80 0.44
C TYR A 144 15.81 9.37 -0.07
N ASP A 145 14.56 8.96 -0.24
CA ASP A 145 14.22 7.71 -0.91
C ASP A 145 14.15 7.95 -2.42
N TYR A 146 15.19 7.49 -3.13
CA TYR A 146 15.31 7.67 -4.58
C TYR A 146 14.21 6.93 -5.35
N ALA A 147 13.59 5.91 -4.75
CA ALA A 147 12.48 5.17 -5.32
C ALA A 147 11.26 6.08 -5.45
N SER A 148 10.79 6.60 -4.32
CA SER A 148 9.59 7.44 -4.24
C SER A 148 9.85 8.92 -4.55
N GLN A 149 11.11 9.31 -4.72
CA GLN A 149 11.58 10.69 -4.90
C GLN A 149 11.12 11.61 -3.77
N LYS A 150 11.17 11.13 -2.53
CA LYS A 150 10.68 11.85 -1.34
C LYS A 150 11.63 11.69 -0.17
N CYS A 151 11.67 12.71 0.66
CA CYS A 151 12.28 12.63 1.98
C CYS A 151 11.42 11.76 2.91
N GLN A 152 11.99 10.69 3.45
CA GLN A 152 11.36 9.78 4.40
C GLN A 152 12.18 9.71 5.68
N GLY A 153 11.52 9.53 6.83
CA GLY A 153 12.20 9.65 8.12
C GLY A 153 11.28 9.83 9.30
N LYS A 154 11.80 9.47 10.48
CA LYS A 154 11.27 9.91 11.76
C LYS A 154 12.33 10.72 12.49
N CYS A 155 12.06 12.00 12.64
CA CYS A 155 12.91 12.92 13.38
C CYS A 155 12.73 12.70 14.89
N ALA A 156 13.84 12.44 15.59
CA ALA A 156 13.80 12.07 17.01
C ALA A 156 13.44 13.24 17.94
N VAL A 157 13.67 14.48 17.51
CA VAL A 157 13.75 15.63 18.43
C VAL A 157 12.52 16.55 18.36
N HIS A 158 11.75 16.54 17.29
CA HIS A 158 10.54 17.37 17.16
C HIS A 158 9.50 16.60 16.35
N SER A 159 8.21 16.79 16.65
CA SER A 159 7.06 16.23 15.91
C SER A 159 6.95 16.72 14.45
N GLN A 160 8.04 17.24 13.91
CA GLN A 160 8.15 17.80 12.58
C GLN A 160 8.65 16.70 11.64
N GLY A 161 8.01 16.62 10.48
CA GLY A 161 8.31 15.60 9.48
C GLY A 161 9.67 15.83 8.80
N CYS A 162 10.13 14.80 8.10
CA CYS A 162 11.29 14.87 7.22
C CYS A 162 10.98 15.79 6.01
N LYS A 163 11.84 16.77 5.73
CA LYS A 163 11.63 17.79 4.68
C LYS A 163 12.83 17.87 3.74
N GLU A 164 12.55 18.16 2.47
CA GLU A 164 13.57 18.44 1.46
C GLU A 164 14.01 19.91 1.50
N TYR A 165 15.34 20.14 1.56
CA TYR A 165 15.98 21.46 1.57
C TYR A 165 16.69 21.78 0.25
N GLY A 166 16.84 20.79 -0.62
CA GLY A 166 17.42 20.88 -1.95
C GLY A 166 17.34 19.50 -2.62
N PRO A 167 17.63 19.38 -3.93
CA PRO A 167 17.48 18.12 -4.65
C PRO A 167 18.23 16.97 -3.96
N GLY A 168 17.49 16.00 -3.42
CA GLY A 168 18.08 14.85 -2.72
C GLY A 168 18.62 15.14 -1.31
N HIS A 169 18.44 16.36 -0.80
CA HIS A 169 18.90 16.78 0.53
C HIS A 169 17.73 16.87 1.49
N CYS A 170 17.68 15.93 2.43
CA CYS A 170 16.65 15.84 3.45
C CYS A 170 17.18 16.25 4.82
N GLY A 171 16.31 16.85 5.63
CA GLY A 171 16.59 17.15 7.02
C GLY A 171 15.33 17.19 7.88
N CYS A 172 15.52 17.13 9.19
CA CYS A 172 14.44 17.34 10.14
C CYS A 172 14.07 18.82 10.21
N ALA A 173 12.80 19.12 9.91
CA ALA A 173 12.28 20.48 9.92
C ALA A 173 11.79 20.92 11.30
#